data_AF-A0A368GAN7-F1
#
_entry.id   AF-A0A368GAN7-F1
#
_cell.length_a   1.000
_cell.length_b   1.000
_cell.length_c   1.000
_cell.angle_alpha   90.00
_cell.angle_beta   90.00
_cell.angle_gamma   90.00
#
_symmetry.space_group_name_H-M   'P 1'
#
loop_
_entity.id
_entity.type
_entity.pdbx_description
1 polymer ?
#
loop_
_entity_poly.entity_id
_entity_poly.type
_entity_poly.pdbx_seq_one_letter_code
_entity_poly.pdbx_strand_id
1 'polypeptide(L)'
;MNIIYLVLIILGVVECSSREMKRPRWHEPPFLKNMTREAKKEYREILRNKNETIAAQKQQVLAWARNHSIEAQVQQFEAELKQHKAELRANVTSLLTALPQAYQRLNEITDNENQTPIQLKEALNQFRNSSKMEYEVLMFASGRFNRRGPHRGGPRGGRWGKSKKE
;
A
#
# COMPACT_ATOMS: atom_id res chain seq x y z
N MET A 1 25.81 7.90 -35.98
CA MET A 1 25.37 8.00 -34.56
C MET A 1 24.13 7.14 -34.41
N ASN A 2 24.21 6.13 -33.55
CA ASN A 2 23.53 4.84 -33.71
C ASN A 2 22.06 4.86 -33.27
N ILE A 3 21.17 4.67 -34.24
CA ILE A 3 19.71 4.46 -34.10
C ILE A 3 19.38 3.19 -33.26
N ILE A 4 20.37 2.32 -33.04
CA ILE A 4 20.26 1.05 -32.30
C ILE A 4 19.99 1.27 -30.80
N TYR A 5 20.40 2.41 -30.21
CA TYR A 5 20.21 2.66 -28.77
C TYR A 5 18.76 3.07 -28.39
N LEU A 6 17.96 3.55 -29.34
CA LEU A 6 16.55 3.90 -29.08
C LEU A 6 15.62 2.68 -29.08
N VAL A 7 16.00 1.59 -29.75
CA VAL A 7 15.21 0.36 -29.80
C VAL A 7 15.34 -0.47 -28.52
N LEU A 8 16.46 -0.35 -27.79
CA LEU A 8 16.70 -1.10 -26.55
C LEU A 8 16.00 -0.52 -25.31
N ILE A 9 15.53 0.74 -25.36
CA ILE A 9 14.73 1.33 -24.27
C ILE A 9 13.27 0.85 -24.32
N ILE A 10 12.78 0.46 -25.50
CA ILE A 10 11.39 0.01 -25.70
C ILE A 10 11.19 -1.47 -25.28
N LEU A 11 12.26 -2.26 -25.16
CA LEU A 11 12.20 -3.66 -24.69
C LEU A 11 12.31 -3.82 -23.16
N GLY A 12 12.44 -2.72 -22.41
CA GLY A 12 12.56 -2.75 -20.93
C GLY A 12 11.25 -2.72 -20.14
N VAL A 13 10.08 -2.78 -20.80
CA VAL A 13 8.77 -2.68 -20.13
C VAL A 13 8.06 -4.05 -19.99
N VAL A 14 8.65 -5.14 -20.49
CA VAL A 14 7.97 -6.46 -20.54
C VAL A 14 8.32 -7.38 -19.35
N GLU A 15 9.03 -6.90 -18.33
CA GLU A 15 9.31 -7.71 -17.13
C GLU A 15 9.03 -6.97 -15.82
N CYS A 16 7.76 -6.63 -15.62
CA CYS A 16 7.23 -6.43 -14.27
C CYS A 16 5.82 -7.02 -14.12
N SER A 17 5.70 -8.31 -14.42
CA SER A 17 4.58 -9.17 -13.99
C SER A 17 5.20 -10.36 -13.26
N SER A 18 4.96 -10.70 -12.01
CA SER A 18 3.82 -10.42 -11.15
C SER A 18 4.29 -10.58 -9.71
N ARG A 19 4.54 -9.47 -9.01
CA ARG A 19 4.11 -9.46 -7.61
C ARG A 19 2.66 -9.02 -7.69
N GLU A 20 1.76 -9.99 -7.73
CA GLU A 20 0.36 -9.73 -7.40
C GLU A 20 0.38 -9.04 -6.05
N MET A 21 0.30 -7.71 -6.06
CA MET A 21 -0.08 -6.97 -4.88
C MET A 21 -1.44 -7.55 -4.54
N LYS A 22 -1.53 -8.25 -3.41
CA LYS A 22 -2.81 -8.68 -2.85
C LYS A 22 -3.72 -7.47 -2.92
N ARG A 23 -4.70 -7.51 -3.82
CA ARG A 23 -5.58 -6.36 -4.04
C ARG A 23 -6.13 -5.99 -2.67
N PRO A 24 -6.06 -4.72 -2.25
CA PRO A 24 -6.63 -4.31 -0.99
C PRO A 24 -8.04 -4.87 -0.93
N ARG A 25 -8.37 -5.58 0.15
CA ARG A 25 -9.70 -6.16 0.31
C ARG A 25 -10.67 -5.00 0.20
N TRP A 26 -11.46 -4.96 -0.86
CA TRP A 26 -12.48 -3.95 -1.04
C TRP A 26 -13.50 -4.17 0.07
N HIS A 27 -13.49 -3.29 1.06
CA HIS A 27 -14.56 -3.24 2.04
C HIS A 27 -15.85 -2.89 1.30
N GLU A 28 -16.87 -3.70 1.48
CA GLU A 28 -18.18 -3.48 0.84
C GLU A 28 -18.73 -2.10 1.27
N PRO A 29 -19.16 -1.25 0.30
CA PRO A 29 -19.77 0.03 0.62
C PRO A 29 -20.93 -0.11 1.63
N PRO A 30 -21.08 0.80 2.60
CA PRO A 30 -22.12 0.69 3.64
C PRO A 30 -23.54 0.54 3.08
N PHE A 31 -23.86 1.26 1.99
CA PHE A 31 -25.18 1.23 1.34
C PHE A 31 -25.52 -0.14 0.73
N LEU A 32 -24.54 -1.01 0.49
CA LEU A 32 -24.79 -2.36 -0.03
C LEU A 32 -25.17 -3.36 1.07
N LYS A 33 -24.96 -3.06 2.36
CA LYS A 33 -25.13 -4.06 3.43
C LYS A 33 -26.53 -4.68 3.45
N ASN A 34 -27.56 -3.87 3.25
CA ASN A 34 -28.97 -4.27 3.33
C ASN A 34 -29.59 -4.62 1.98
N MET A 35 -28.79 -4.74 0.91
CA MET A 35 -29.29 -5.05 -0.43
C MET A 35 -29.35 -6.55 -0.72
N THR A 36 -30.20 -6.93 -1.68
CA THR A 36 -30.29 -8.30 -2.18
C THR A 36 -29.01 -8.74 -2.88
N ARG A 37 -28.82 -10.06 -3.05
CA ARG A 37 -27.63 -10.60 -3.73
C ARG A 37 -27.57 -10.16 -5.19
N GLU A 38 -28.74 -10.05 -5.80
CA GLU A 38 -28.97 -9.62 -7.18
C GLU A 38 -28.56 -8.16 -7.36
N ALA A 39 -29.04 -7.26 -6.52
CA ALA A 39 -28.67 -5.85 -6.58
C ALA A 39 -27.15 -5.63 -6.35
N LYS A 40 -26.56 -6.38 -5.40
CA LYS A 40 -25.09 -6.37 -5.20
C LYS A 40 -24.34 -6.91 -6.42
N LYS A 41 -24.92 -7.85 -7.18
CA LYS A 41 -24.32 -8.40 -8.40
C LYS A 41 -24.32 -7.37 -9.51
N GLU A 42 -25.45 -6.71 -9.76
CA GLU A 42 -25.59 -5.61 -10.73
C GLU A 42 -24.57 -4.49 -10.47
N TYR A 43 -24.49 -4.02 -9.22
CA TYR A 43 -23.49 -3.03 -8.82
C TYR A 43 -22.06 -3.45 -9.15
N ARG A 44 -21.70 -4.72 -8.87
CA ARG A 44 -20.37 -5.25 -9.19
C ARG A 44 -20.13 -5.38 -10.70
N GLU A 45 -21.16 -5.66 -11.48
CA GLU A 45 -21.06 -5.75 -12.94
C GLU A 45 -20.73 -4.39 -13.55
N ILE A 46 -21.38 -3.31 -13.08
CA ILE A 46 -21.07 -1.93 -13.46
C ILE A 46 -19.58 -1.62 -13.19
N LEU A 47 -19.09 -1.91 -11.98
CA LEU A 47 -17.69 -1.63 -11.61
C LEU A 47 -16.65 -2.52 -12.31
N ARG A 48 -17.06 -3.68 -12.82
CA ARG A 48 -16.16 -4.60 -13.54
C ARG A 48 -16.01 -4.23 -15.01
N ASN A 49 -16.89 -3.41 -15.57
CA ASN A 49 -16.82 -3.00 -16.97
C ASN A 49 -15.55 -2.19 -17.23
N LYS A 50 -14.57 -2.78 -17.90
CA LYS A 50 -13.29 -2.13 -18.20
C LYS A 50 -13.31 -1.24 -19.44
N ASN A 51 -14.42 -1.25 -20.19
CA ASN A 51 -14.53 -0.54 -21.47
C ASN A 51 -15.08 0.87 -21.30
N GLU A 52 -15.59 1.22 -20.12
CA GLU A 52 -16.18 2.52 -19.83
C GLU A 52 -15.28 3.41 -19.00
N THR A 53 -15.50 4.72 -19.12
CA THR A 53 -14.85 5.68 -18.24
C THR A 53 -15.39 5.56 -16.83
N ILE A 54 -14.57 5.92 -15.83
CA ILE A 54 -14.99 5.96 -14.42
C ILE A 54 -16.19 6.92 -14.24
N ALA A 55 -16.26 7.99 -15.03
CA ALA A 55 -17.39 8.91 -15.00
C ALA A 55 -18.68 8.26 -15.53
N ALA A 56 -18.59 7.49 -16.62
CA ALA A 56 -19.72 6.73 -17.13
C ALA A 56 -20.19 5.66 -16.13
N GLN A 57 -19.26 4.92 -15.52
CA GLN A 57 -19.59 3.96 -14.46
C GLN A 57 -20.30 4.63 -13.28
N LYS A 58 -19.87 5.83 -12.86
CA LYS A 58 -20.56 6.59 -11.79
C LYS A 58 -21.99 6.94 -12.17
N GLN A 59 -22.23 7.37 -13.41
CA GLN A 59 -23.59 7.63 -13.89
C GLN A 59 -24.44 6.36 -13.91
N GLN A 60 -23.88 5.21 -14.30
CA GLN A 60 -24.57 3.93 -14.24
C GLN A 60 -24.89 3.50 -12.80
N VAL A 61 -23.96 3.72 -11.86
CA VAL A 61 -24.21 3.47 -10.43
C VAL A 61 -25.33 4.37 -9.91
N LEU A 62 -25.41 5.64 -10.31
CA LEU A 62 -26.51 6.54 -9.92
C LEU A 62 -27.85 6.09 -10.51
N ALA A 63 -27.87 5.69 -11.79
CA ALA A 63 -29.08 5.14 -12.42
C ALA A 63 -29.54 3.84 -11.74
N TRP A 64 -28.62 2.93 -11.44
CA TRP A 64 -28.88 1.74 -10.64
C TRP A 64 -29.41 2.09 -9.25
N ALA A 65 -28.81 3.08 -8.57
CA ALA A 65 -29.23 3.52 -7.25
C ALA A 65 -30.66 4.10 -7.24
N ARG A 66 -31.07 4.79 -8.32
CA ARG A 66 -32.45 5.26 -8.51
C ARG A 66 -33.44 4.10 -8.63
N ASN A 67 -33.10 3.07 -9.40
CA ASN A 67 -33.95 1.89 -9.56
C ASN A 67 -34.15 1.13 -8.24
N HIS A 68 -33.16 1.21 -7.34
CA HIS A 68 -33.21 0.59 -6.01
C HIS A 68 -33.58 1.56 -4.88
N SER A 69 -33.98 2.80 -5.19
CA SER A 69 -34.38 3.84 -4.22
C SER A 69 -33.32 4.17 -3.14
N ILE A 70 -32.03 4.06 -3.47
CA ILE A 70 -30.90 4.34 -2.57
C ILE A 70 -29.98 5.46 -3.08
N GLU A 71 -30.45 6.27 -4.04
CA GLU A 71 -29.65 7.37 -4.64
C GLU A 71 -29.02 8.29 -3.58
N ALA A 72 -29.79 8.70 -2.56
CA ALA A 72 -29.28 9.56 -1.50
C ALA A 72 -28.10 8.93 -0.72
N GLN A 73 -28.17 7.63 -0.43
CA GLN A 73 -27.10 6.92 0.29
C GLN A 73 -25.83 6.80 -0.57
N VAL A 74 -26.01 6.56 -1.87
CA VAL A 74 -24.90 6.49 -2.83
C VAL A 74 -24.23 7.86 -2.98
N GLN A 75 -25.01 8.93 -3.15
CA GLN A 75 -24.49 10.29 -3.26
C GLN A 75 -23.74 10.74 -1.99
N GLN A 76 -24.28 10.42 -0.81
CA GLN A 76 -23.59 10.69 0.45
C GLN A 76 -22.25 9.96 0.51
N PHE A 77 -22.22 8.67 0.19
CA PHE A 77 -20.98 7.90 0.16
C PHE A 77 -19.96 8.44 -0.85
N GLU A 78 -20.42 8.92 -2.02
CA GLU A 78 -19.53 9.55 -2.99
C GLU A 78 -18.90 10.84 -2.46
N ALA A 79 -19.65 11.65 -1.72
CA ALA A 79 -19.15 12.86 -1.07
C ALA A 79 -18.11 12.53 0.01
N GLU A 80 -18.40 11.55 0.88
CA GLU A 80 -17.48 11.06 1.90
C GLU A 80 -16.18 10.52 1.28
N LEU A 81 -16.28 9.73 0.20
CA LEU A 81 -15.12 9.24 -0.54
C LEU A 81 -14.28 10.37 -1.14
N LYS A 82 -14.92 11.45 -1.61
CA LYS A 82 -14.21 12.60 -2.16
C LYS A 82 -13.41 13.32 -1.06
N GLN A 83 -14.01 13.51 0.11
CA GLN A 83 -13.34 14.11 1.27
C GLN A 83 -12.19 13.24 1.76
N HIS A 84 -12.43 11.95 2.00
CA HIS A 84 -11.39 11.01 2.42
C HIS A 84 -10.23 10.92 1.42
N LYS A 85 -10.51 10.97 0.11
CA LYS A 85 -9.45 11.04 -0.92
C LYS A 85 -8.62 12.32 -0.84
N ALA A 86 -9.24 13.45 -0.52
CA ALA A 86 -8.53 14.72 -0.37
C ALA A 86 -7.62 14.69 0.86
N GLU A 87 -8.11 14.19 1.99
CA GLU A 87 -7.33 14.00 3.22
C GLU A 87 -6.17 13.04 3.01
N LEU A 88 -6.40 11.89 2.38
CA LEU A 88 -5.33 10.94 2.05
C LEU A 88 -4.26 11.58 1.17
N ARG A 89 -4.66 12.36 0.16
CA ARG A 89 -3.71 13.08 -0.70
C ARG A 89 -2.88 14.07 0.11
N ALA A 90 -3.51 14.88 0.96
CA ALA A 90 -2.80 15.83 1.82
C ALA A 90 -1.79 15.12 2.74
N ASN A 91 -2.19 14.02 3.38
CA ASN A 91 -1.32 13.23 4.26
C ASN A 91 -0.13 12.63 3.49
N VAL A 92 -0.36 12.08 2.30
CA VAL A 92 0.72 11.53 1.46
C VAL A 92 1.65 12.64 0.98
N THR A 93 1.11 13.80 0.57
CA THR A 93 1.93 14.96 0.19
C THR A 93 2.81 15.43 1.34
N SER A 94 2.25 15.56 2.55
CA SER A 94 3.03 15.91 3.75
C SER A 94 4.15 14.90 4.01
N LEU A 95 3.87 13.60 3.91
CA LEU A 95 4.88 12.57 4.09
C LEU A 95 5.99 12.67 3.05
N LEU A 96 5.64 12.88 1.77
CA LEU A 96 6.61 13.04 0.69
C LEU A 96 7.51 14.27 0.90
N THR A 97 6.99 15.35 1.50
CA THR A 97 7.81 16.53 1.83
C THR A 97 8.78 16.28 2.99
N ALA A 98 8.43 15.45 3.97
CA ALA A 98 9.28 15.11 5.10
C ALA A 98 10.30 14.00 4.79
N LEU A 99 10.01 13.15 3.80
CA LEU A 99 10.77 11.94 3.50
C LEU A 99 12.27 12.19 3.18
N PRO A 100 12.67 13.23 2.41
CA PRO A 100 14.08 13.48 2.11
C PRO A 100 14.92 13.72 3.37
N GLN A 101 14.42 14.55 4.30
CA GLN A 101 15.10 14.83 5.57
C GLN A 101 15.13 13.59 6.46
N ALA A 102 14.04 12.84 6.49
CA ALA A 102 13.98 11.58 7.24
C ALA A 102 14.98 10.54 6.69
N TYR A 103 15.20 10.52 5.37
CA TYR A 103 16.20 9.66 4.74
C TYR A 103 17.63 10.06 5.10
N GLN A 104 17.93 11.37 5.12
CA GLN A 104 19.22 11.88 5.59
C GLN A 104 19.49 11.45 7.04
N ARG A 105 18.52 11.65 7.92
CA ARG A 105 18.62 11.24 9.33
C ARG A 105 18.82 9.74 9.49
N LEU A 106 18.15 8.93 8.67
CA LEU A 106 18.33 7.48 8.68
C LEU A 106 19.80 7.13 8.35
N ASN A 107 20.36 7.73 7.31
CA ASN A 107 21.75 7.49 6.90
C ASN A 107 22.73 7.97 7.98
N GLU A 108 22.51 9.14 8.59
CA GLU A 108 23.33 9.61 9.72
C GLU A 108 23.36 8.60 10.88
N ILE A 109 22.21 8.00 11.19
CA ILE A 109 22.12 6.95 12.21
C ILE A 109 22.85 5.69 11.76
N THR A 110 22.67 5.22 10.52
CA THR A 110 23.24 3.94 10.08
C THR A 110 24.73 4.00 9.75
N ASP A 111 25.22 5.15 9.32
CA ASP A 111 26.59 5.34 8.84
C ASP A 111 27.53 5.80 9.98
N ASN A 112 26.99 6.07 11.17
CA ASN A 112 27.80 6.37 12.35
C ASN A 112 28.50 5.10 12.88
N GLU A 113 29.78 4.94 12.54
CA GLU A 113 30.61 3.81 12.98
C GLU A 113 31.06 3.91 14.45
N ASN A 114 30.89 5.07 15.10
CA ASN A 114 31.34 5.30 16.48
C ASN A 114 30.31 4.84 17.53
N GLN A 115 29.30 4.07 17.15
CA GLN A 115 28.26 3.55 18.04
C GLN A 115 28.31 2.03 18.15
N THR A 116 27.89 1.50 19.30
CA THR A 116 27.68 0.06 19.48
C THR A 116 26.38 -0.40 18.82
N PRO A 117 26.22 -1.71 18.54
CA PRO A 117 24.96 -2.24 18.00
C PRO A 117 23.72 -1.97 18.87
N ILE A 118 23.89 -1.85 20.19
CA ILE A 118 22.80 -1.50 21.11
C ILE A 118 22.39 -0.04 20.91
N GLN A 119 23.36 0.88 20.84
CA GLN A 119 23.12 2.30 20.58
C GLN A 119 22.47 2.54 19.21
N LEU A 120 22.90 1.84 18.17
CA LEU A 120 22.26 1.89 16.85
C LEU A 120 20.79 1.50 16.93
N LYS A 121 20.47 0.39 17.62
CA LYS A 121 19.09 -0.06 17.79
C LYS A 121 18.25 0.98 18.55
N GLU A 122 18.82 1.59 19.58
CA GLU A 122 18.15 2.65 20.34
C GLU A 122 17.89 3.90 19.49
N ALA A 123 18.88 4.36 18.71
CA ALA A 123 18.74 5.50 17.81
C ALA A 123 17.66 5.24 16.74
N LEU A 124 17.62 4.06 16.15
CA LEU A 124 16.57 3.66 15.20
C LEU A 124 15.19 3.60 15.87
N ASN A 125 15.09 3.11 17.11
CA ASN A 125 13.83 3.12 17.86
C ASN A 125 13.36 4.54 18.17
N GLN A 126 14.26 5.43 18.57
CA GLN A 126 13.95 6.85 18.79
C GLN A 126 13.47 7.52 17.51
N PHE A 127 14.13 7.26 16.38
CA PHE A 127 13.71 7.76 15.08
C PHE A 127 12.33 7.23 14.68
N ARG A 128 12.09 5.92 14.83
CA ARG A 128 10.76 5.32 14.60
C ARG A 128 9.67 5.94 15.49
N ASN A 129 9.98 6.23 16.75
CA ASN A 129 9.00 6.79 17.69
C ASN A 129 8.68 8.26 17.39
N SER A 130 9.65 9.02 16.88
CA SER A 130 9.47 10.44 16.52
C SER A 130 8.92 10.66 15.11
N SER A 131 9.19 9.75 14.17
CA SER A 131 8.82 9.87 12.75
C SER A 131 8.38 8.51 12.19
N LYS A 132 7.28 7.99 12.74
CA LYS A 132 6.83 6.61 12.48
C LYS A 132 6.55 6.34 11.01
N MET A 133 5.82 7.24 10.33
CA MET A 133 5.39 7.01 8.94
C MET A 133 6.57 7.09 7.98
N GLU A 134 7.45 8.07 8.19
CA GLU A 134 8.69 8.24 7.44
C GLU A 134 9.57 7.01 7.59
N TYR A 135 9.81 6.58 8.83
CA TYR A 135 10.59 5.38 9.13
C TYR A 135 9.99 4.14 8.45
N GLU A 136 8.68 3.90 8.59
CA GLU A 136 8.03 2.72 8.00
C GLU A 136 8.10 2.73 6.47
N VAL A 137 7.93 3.88 5.82
CA VAL A 137 8.05 4.00 4.36
C VAL A 137 9.49 3.80 3.90
N LEU A 138 10.48 4.39 4.59
CA LEU A 138 11.89 4.21 4.27
C LEU A 138 12.31 2.75 4.41
N MET A 139 11.90 2.09 5.49
CA MET A 139 12.20 0.66 5.71
C MET A 139 11.51 -0.23 4.67
N PHE A 140 10.25 0.06 4.32
CA PHE A 140 9.54 -0.64 3.26
C PHE A 140 10.25 -0.48 1.91
N ALA A 141 10.61 0.74 1.53
CA ALA A 141 11.31 1.05 0.28
C ALA A 141 12.69 0.35 0.24
N SER A 142 13.46 0.46 1.31
CA SER A 142 14.78 -0.17 1.44
C SER A 142 14.70 -1.69 1.30
N GLY A 143 13.66 -2.31 1.87
CA GLY A 143 13.39 -3.74 1.72
C GLY A 143 13.10 -4.19 0.27
N ARG A 144 12.76 -3.27 -0.64
CA ARG A 144 12.61 -3.59 -2.08
C ARG A 144 13.95 -3.66 -2.81
N PHE A 145 14.94 -2.90 -2.36
CA PHE A 145 16.27 -2.82 -2.98
C PHE A 145 17.30 -3.73 -2.32
N ASN A 146 17.11 -4.04 -1.04
CA ASN A 146 17.94 -5.02 -0.33
C ASN A 146 17.67 -6.44 -0.86
N ARG A 147 18.48 -6.86 -1.84
CA ARG A 147 18.58 -8.26 -2.31
C ARG A 147 19.30 -9.17 -1.30
N ARG A 148 19.10 -8.98 0.01
CA ARG A 148 19.58 -9.94 1.02
C ARG A 148 18.66 -11.17 1.06
N GLY A 149 18.71 -11.95 -0.02
CA GLY A 149 18.26 -13.35 -0.13
C GLY A 149 16.82 -13.67 0.29
N PRO A 150 16.38 -14.92 0.07
CA PRO A 150 15.17 -15.42 0.72
C PRO A 150 15.34 -15.26 2.23
N HIS A 151 14.24 -14.93 2.91
CA HIS A 151 14.14 -15.03 4.36
C HIS A 151 14.90 -16.27 4.86
N ARG A 152 15.91 -16.06 5.71
CA ARG A 152 16.33 -17.11 6.65
C ARG A 152 15.09 -17.45 7.46
N GLY A 153 14.38 -18.49 7.03
CA GLY A 153 13.55 -19.30 7.89
C GLY A 153 14.48 -19.86 8.95
N GLY A 154 14.72 -19.08 10.00
CA GLY A 154 15.22 -19.61 11.25
C GLY A 154 14.16 -20.60 11.76
N PRO A 155 14.54 -21.83 12.13
CA PRO A 155 13.60 -22.79 12.69
C PRO A 155 12.88 -22.15 13.87
N ARG A 156 11.55 -22.18 13.80
CA ARG A 156 10.67 -21.95 14.96
C ARG A 156 11.13 -22.88 16.09
N GLY A 157 11.42 -22.31 17.25
CA GLY A 157 11.29 -22.97 18.55
C GLY A 157 12.16 -24.21 18.74
N GLY A 158 13.45 -24.00 18.99
CA GLY A 158 14.26 -24.95 19.74
C GLY A 158 13.66 -25.11 21.13
N ARG A 159 12.93 -26.21 21.30
CA ARG A 159 12.36 -26.73 22.54
C ARG A 159 13.43 -26.74 23.64
N TRP A 160 13.14 -26.02 24.73
CA TRP A 160 13.90 -26.04 25.97
C TRP A 160 14.24 -27.48 26.38
N GLY A 161 15.53 -27.69 26.69
CA GLY A 161 16.09 -28.98 27.03
C GLY A 161 15.40 -29.62 28.22
N LYS A 162 14.90 -30.84 28.03
CA LYS A 162 14.72 -31.77 29.15
C LYS A 162 16.11 -32.24 29.57
N SER A 163 16.64 -31.65 30.64
CA SER A 163 17.61 -32.32 31.49
C SER A 163 16.97 -33.61 31.99
N LYS A 164 17.46 -34.76 31.52
CA LYS A 164 17.42 -35.98 32.31
C LYS A 164 18.62 -35.87 33.26
N LYS A 165 18.36 -35.87 34.57
CA LYS A 165 19.35 -36.28 35.56
C LYS A 165 19.18 -37.78 35.77
N GLU A 166 20.30 -38.48 35.68
CA GLU A 166 20.51 -39.82 36.24
C GLU A 166 20.39 -39.77 37.77
#